data_AF-A0A836KTK8-F1
#
_entry.id   AF-A0A836KTK8-F1
#
_cell.length_a   1.000
_cell.length_b   1.000
_cell.length_c   1.000
_cell.angle_alpha   90.00
_cell.angle_beta   90.00
_cell.angle_gamma   90.00
#
_symmetry.space_group_name_H-M   'P 1'
#
loop_
_entity.id
_entity.type
_entity.pdbx_description
1 polymer ?
#
loop_
_entity_poly.entity_id
_entity_poly.type
_entity_poly.pdbx_seq_one_letter_code
_entity_poly.pdbx_strand_id
1 'polypeptide(L)'
;MPRVRAARASWYAGQELDTYLRQRAWHWTVKRNYALAADYCIRLLNRHPQDTMGLVLGEMAGRYTSQEAFAVKCAEALRHSCQRKGVADVTELVRCRLPTVATVPPSPPTTAAPGVMQLPSADDVLALRAEMAEKEVDKNILEAESLYVHNSEPADYLSQAVRRCCLRSAAPPLAELLEPAQTTYGRGLYATQHIQPRNSILCEAPLLVQRCDETKCAHCLAPLPPRSGSSITTTTTGVSDPDMYGVACPHCRQETYCSEECRDAAWAQYHACSCASINPELARWAEGMREVLHRGGAAAASREANETGLVNTGSEARAALSCLTVAKICAMATVQQKHPLSLPGLSCLRGVADYEPATALSEIGALTVALSAALRQPNLYMEEVLSLFALLQTNEFFTTSGIALCVVLSMLNHSCDPNCALVSAATAPVAGARGSRQHKSAMEKHLVTLRPIRDGEQLFIDYNAALTTKIGYEDRKALCAQRHFECFCCRCICRS
;
A
#
# COMPACT_ATOMS: atom_id res chain seq x y z
N MET A 1 -20.56 -29.12 -26.76
CA MET A 1 -19.14 -28.69 -26.89
C MET A 1 -18.64 -27.55 -25.94
N PRO A 2 -19.40 -26.97 -24.98
CA PRO A 2 -18.84 -25.97 -24.04
C PRO A 2 -17.72 -26.45 -23.11
N ARG A 3 -17.81 -27.70 -22.59
CA ARG A 3 -16.83 -28.25 -21.63
C ARG A 3 -15.40 -28.35 -22.19
N VAL A 4 -15.26 -28.75 -23.45
CA VAL A 4 -13.95 -28.88 -24.12
C VAL A 4 -13.30 -27.51 -24.30
N ARG A 5 -14.08 -26.47 -24.64
CA ARG A 5 -13.58 -25.10 -24.76
C ARG A 5 -13.12 -24.55 -23.41
N ALA A 6 -13.91 -24.76 -22.36
CA ALA A 6 -13.56 -24.33 -21.00
C ALA A 6 -12.29 -25.03 -20.48
N ALA A 7 -12.17 -26.34 -20.68
CA ALA A 7 -10.97 -27.09 -20.29
C ALA A 7 -9.71 -26.61 -21.05
N ARG A 8 -9.84 -26.37 -22.36
CA ARG A 8 -8.75 -25.85 -23.18
C ARG A 8 -8.34 -24.43 -22.77
N ALA A 9 -9.30 -23.56 -22.50
CA ALA A 9 -9.04 -22.21 -22.01
C ALA A 9 -8.33 -22.23 -20.64
N SER A 10 -8.79 -23.08 -19.71
CA SER A 10 -8.13 -23.28 -18.41
C SER A 10 -6.70 -23.80 -18.55
N TRP A 11 -6.45 -24.72 -19.49
CA TRP A 11 -5.11 -25.21 -19.77
C TRP A 11 -4.17 -24.12 -20.30
N TYR A 12 -4.62 -23.31 -21.28
CA TYR A 12 -3.83 -22.18 -21.78
C TYR A 12 -3.56 -21.14 -20.69
N ALA A 13 -4.57 -20.77 -19.90
CA ALA A 13 -4.40 -19.87 -18.76
C ALA A 13 -3.38 -20.42 -17.75
N GLY A 14 -3.37 -21.74 -17.53
CA GLY A 14 -2.35 -22.41 -16.72
C GLY A 14 -0.94 -22.24 -17.26
N GLN A 15 -0.74 -22.39 -18.58
CA GLN A 15 0.57 -22.20 -19.21
C GLN A 15 1.04 -20.74 -19.21
N GLU A 16 0.13 -19.80 -19.45
CA GLU A 16 0.40 -18.37 -19.37
C GLU A 16 0.82 -17.99 -17.95
N LEU A 17 0.12 -18.50 -16.94
CA LEU A 17 0.48 -18.32 -15.54
C LEU A 17 1.86 -18.91 -15.22
N ASP A 18 2.16 -20.13 -15.67
CA ASP A 18 3.46 -20.74 -15.41
C ASP A 18 4.61 -19.95 -16.08
N THR A 19 4.37 -19.42 -17.28
CA THR A 19 5.31 -18.53 -17.98
C THR A 19 5.49 -17.22 -17.20
N TYR A 20 4.40 -16.62 -16.73
CA TYR A 20 4.43 -15.42 -15.92
C TYR A 20 5.22 -15.61 -14.63
N LEU A 21 4.95 -16.68 -13.86
CA LEU A 21 5.66 -16.97 -12.61
C LEU A 21 7.17 -17.12 -12.85
N ARG A 22 7.56 -17.82 -13.92
CA ARG A 22 8.96 -17.96 -14.34
C ARG A 22 9.61 -16.62 -14.67
N GLN A 23 8.93 -15.78 -15.46
CA GLN A 23 9.43 -14.45 -15.84
C GLN A 23 9.58 -13.53 -14.63
N ARG A 24 8.60 -13.53 -13.71
CA ARG A 24 8.63 -12.71 -12.50
C ARG A 24 9.69 -13.18 -11.50
N ALA A 25 9.82 -14.49 -11.29
CA ALA A 25 10.90 -15.05 -10.47
C ALA A 25 12.26 -14.59 -10.99
N TRP A 26 12.51 -14.78 -12.30
CA TRP A 26 13.75 -14.32 -12.94
C TRP A 26 13.98 -12.81 -12.81
N HIS A 27 12.95 -12.01 -13.12
CA HIS A 27 13.01 -10.55 -13.03
C HIS A 27 13.49 -10.07 -11.66
N TRP A 28 12.89 -10.62 -10.61
CA TRP A 28 13.20 -10.21 -9.24
C TRP A 28 14.54 -10.76 -8.75
N THR A 29 14.96 -11.95 -9.17
CA THR A 29 16.32 -12.43 -8.87
C THR A 29 17.40 -11.54 -9.49
N VAL A 30 17.24 -11.15 -10.76
CA VAL A 30 18.19 -10.23 -11.45
C VAL A 30 18.22 -8.86 -10.78
N LYS A 31 17.06 -8.37 -10.30
CA LYS A 31 16.97 -7.13 -9.52
C LYS A 31 17.45 -7.27 -8.07
N ARG A 32 17.90 -8.45 -7.65
CA ARG A 32 18.32 -8.77 -6.27
C ARG A 32 17.23 -8.48 -5.23
N ASN A 33 15.98 -8.69 -5.62
CA ASN A 33 14.84 -8.64 -4.74
C ASN A 33 14.41 -10.08 -4.43
N TYR A 34 15.15 -10.71 -3.53
CA TYR A 34 15.07 -12.13 -3.27
C TYR A 34 13.80 -12.51 -2.53
N ALA A 35 13.21 -11.62 -1.74
CA ALA A 35 11.92 -11.87 -1.09
C ALA A 35 10.82 -12.09 -2.15
N LEU A 36 10.71 -11.18 -3.12
CA LEU A 36 9.74 -11.31 -4.22
C LEU A 36 10.07 -12.51 -5.11
N ALA A 37 11.35 -12.72 -5.43
CA ALA A 37 11.77 -13.89 -6.20
C ALA A 37 11.36 -15.21 -5.51
N ALA A 38 11.53 -15.30 -4.18
CA ALA A 38 11.14 -16.46 -3.39
C ALA A 38 9.63 -16.71 -3.44
N ASP A 39 8.78 -15.68 -3.26
CA ASP A 39 7.30 -15.84 -3.37
C ASP A 39 6.89 -16.44 -4.73
N TYR A 40 7.46 -15.91 -5.82
CA TYR A 40 7.19 -16.44 -7.17
C TYR A 40 7.72 -17.87 -7.36
N CYS A 41 8.92 -18.18 -6.84
CA CYS A 41 9.48 -19.54 -6.89
C CYS A 41 8.63 -20.53 -6.10
N ILE A 42 8.19 -20.19 -4.88
CA ILE A 42 7.35 -21.04 -4.04
C ILE A 42 6.04 -21.38 -4.78
N ARG A 43 5.40 -20.38 -5.40
CA ARG A 43 4.16 -20.59 -6.16
C ARG A 43 4.37 -21.45 -7.40
N LEU A 44 5.45 -21.19 -8.14
CA LEU A 44 5.83 -22.00 -9.30
C LEU A 44 6.09 -23.46 -8.89
N LEU A 45 6.86 -23.68 -7.82
CA LEU A 45 7.25 -25.02 -7.36
C LEU A 45 6.11 -25.79 -6.70
N ASN A 46 5.14 -25.11 -6.07
CA ASN A 46 3.91 -25.75 -5.61
C ASN A 46 3.07 -26.32 -6.76
N ARG A 47 3.20 -25.74 -7.96
CA ARG A 47 2.54 -26.22 -9.19
C ARG A 47 3.40 -27.24 -9.94
N HIS A 48 4.70 -26.96 -10.01
CA HIS A 48 5.69 -27.73 -10.77
C HIS A 48 6.92 -28.00 -9.89
N PRO A 49 6.87 -29.01 -8.98
CA PRO A 49 7.97 -29.27 -8.03
C PRO A 49 9.31 -29.67 -8.67
N GLN A 50 9.30 -29.88 -9.99
CA GLN A 50 10.44 -30.34 -10.80
C GLN A 50 10.85 -29.30 -11.84
N ASP A 51 10.34 -28.06 -11.75
CA ASP A 51 10.73 -26.97 -12.63
C ASP A 51 12.19 -26.58 -12.37
N THR A 52 13.07 -26.84 -13.33
CA THR A 52 14.52 -26.65 -13.15
C THR A 52 14.87 -25.20 -12.87
N MET A 53 14.22 -24.23 -13.53
CA MET A 53 14.49 -22.82 -13.29
C MET A 53 13.99 -22.38 -11.92
N GLY A 54 12.75 -22.75 -11.58
CA GLY A 54 12.17 -22.46 -10.25
C GLY A 54 13.00 -23.03 -9.10
N LEU A 55 13.58 -24.22 -9.28
CA LEU A 55 14.44 -24.83 -8.26
C LEU A 55 15.79 -24.10 -8.12
N VAL A 56 16.43 -23.70 -9.22
CA VAL A 56 17.69 -22.94 -9.17
C VAL A 56 17.46 -21.56 -8.53
N LEU A 57 16.45 -20.83 -9.01
CA LEU A 57 16.11 -19.51 -8.46
C LEU A 57 15.60 -19.60 -7.03
N GLY A 58 14.87 -20.65 -6.68
CA GLY A 58 14.38 -20.90 -5.32
C GLY A 58 15.50 -21.21 -4.32
N GLU A 59 16.50 -22.00 -4.73
CA GLU A 59 17.72 -22.22 -3.93
C GLU A 59 18.43 -20.89 -3.66
N MET A 60 18.65 -20.08 -4.70
CA MET A 60 19.32 -18.78 -4.61
C MET A 60 18.54 -17.82 -3.71
N ALA A 61 17.26 -17.60 -3.99
CA ALA A 61 16.42 -16.69 -3.22
C ALA A 61 16.31 -17.12 -1.75
N GLY A 62 16.11 -18.42 -1.50
CA GLY A 62 15.98 -18.95 -0.14
C GLY A 62 17.20 -18.70 0.76
N ARG A 63 18.42 -18.67 0.20
CA ARG A 63 19.64 -18.33 0.97
C ARG A 63 19.67 -16.85 1.37
N TYR A 64 19.28 -15.95 0.47
CA TYR A 64 19.32 -14.50 0.70
C TYR A 64 18.15 -13.99 1.56
N THR A 65 17.06 -14.75 1.64
CA THR A 65 15.92 -14.46 2.53
C THR A 65 15.98 -15.22 3.85
N SER A 66 17.13 -15.83 4.19
CA SER A 66 17.33 -16.66 5.40
C SER A 66 16.31 -17.80 5.56
N GLN A 67 15.77 -18.32 4.45
CA GLN A 67 14.86 -19.47 4.42
C GLN A 67 15.64 -20.76 4.13
N GLU A 68 16.51 -21.16 5.05
CA GLU A 68 17.41 -22.32 4.87
C GLU A 68 16.65 -23.59 4.49
N ALA A 69 15.52 -23.86 5.13
CA ALA A 69 14.70 -25.03 4.84
C ALA A 69 14.16 -25.04 3.40
N PHE A 70 13.84 -23.87 2.83
CA PHE A 70 13.41 -23.76 1.44
C PHE A 70 14.58 -23.96 0.48
N ALA A 71 15.73 -23.33 0.76
CA ALA A 71 16.93 -23.47 -0.06
C ALA A 71 17.43 -24.92 -0.11
N VAL A 72 17.49 -25.60 1.04
CA VAL A 72 17.89 -27.02 1.15
C VAL A 72 16.96 -27.93 0.35
N LYS A 73 15.64 -27.74 0.45
CA LYS A 73 14.67 -28.51 -0.33
C LYS A 73 14.86 -28.32 -1.83
N CYS A 74 15.12 -27.10 -2.28
CA CYS A 74 15.41 -26.82 -3.69
C CYS A 74 16.69 -27.53 -4.16
N ALA A 75 17.77 -27.43 -3.38
CA ALA A 75 19.04 -28.10 -3.68
C ALA A 75 18.91 -29.64 -3.72
N GLU A 76 18.14 -30.23 -2.81
CA GLU A 76 17.81 -31.67 -2.83
C GLU A 76 17.02 -32.07 -4.07
N ALA A 77 15.98 -31.32 -4.42
CA ALA A 77 15.18 -31.58 -5.62
C ALA A 77 16.00 -31.43 -6.92
N LEU A 78 16.97 -30.51 -6.95
CA LEU A 78 17.94 -30.41 -8.05
C LEU A 78 18.82 -31.65 -8.13
N ARG A 79 19.40 -32.10 -7.01
CA ARG A 79 20.21 -33.34 -6.96
C ARG A 79 19.43 -34.55 -7.45
N HIS A 80 18.18 -34.72 -7.00
CA HIS A 80 17.28 -35.78 -7.45
C HIS A 80 16.97 -35.67 -8.96
N SER A 81 16.86 -34.45 -9.48
CA SER A 81 16.66 -34.21 -10.91
C SER A 81 17.88 -34.57 -11.74
N CYS A 82 19.10 -34.28 -11.25
CA CYS A 82 20.33 -34.71 -11.90
C CYS A 82 20.40 -36.24 -11.98
N GLN A 83 20.17 -36.94 -10.86
CA GLN A 83 20.19 -38.41 -10.79
C GLN A 83 19.18 -39.04 -11.76
N ARG A 84 17.92 -38.57 -11.77
CA ARG A 84 16.89 -39.10 -12.67
C ARG A 84 17.17 -38.84 -14.15
N LYS A 85 17.91 -37.79 -14.48
CA LYS A 85 18.26 -37.42 -15.86
C LYS A 85 19.61 -37.98 -16.31
N GLY A 86 20.38 -38.59 -15.40
CA GLY A 86 21.71 -39.11 -15.70
C GLY A 86 22.71 -38.02 -16.07
N VAL A 87 22.53 -36.81 -15.53
CA VAL A 87 23.46 -35.68 -15.72
C VAL A 87 24.35 -35.51 -14.48
N ALA A 88 25.59 -35.08 -14.68
CA ALA A 88 26.61 -35.05 -13.63
C ALA A 88 26.31 -34.01 -12.54
N ASP A 89 25.80 -32.84 -12.93
CA ASP A 89 25.57 -31.73 -12.02
C ASP A 89 24.37 -30.85 -12.44
N VAL A 90 24.14 -29.78 -11.67
CA VAL A 90 23.06 -28.80 -11.91
C VAL A 90 23.34 -27.96 -13.16
N THR A 91 24.61 -27.74 -13.51
CA THR A 91 25.01 -26.97 -14.69
C THR A 91 24.56 -27.66 -15.97
N GLU A 92 24.85 -28.97 -16.07
CA GLU A 92 24.40 -29.81 -17.15
C GLU A 92 22.86 -29.91 -17.17
N LEU A 93 22.22 -30.07 -16.00
CA LEU A 93 20.76 -30.09 -15.90
C LEU A 93 20.11 -28.80 -16.47
N VAL A 94 20.65 -27.63 -16.14
CA VAL A 94 20.15 -26.34 -16.65
C VAL A 94 20.30 -26.26 -18.17
N ARG A 95 21.46 -26.62 -18.72
CA ARG A 95 21.70 -26.65 -20.17
C ARG A 95 20.79 -27.62 -20.91
N CYS A 96 20.45 -28.75 -20.30
CA CYS A 96 19.54 -29.74 -20.89
C CYS A 96 18.06 -29.32 -20.87
N ARG A 97 17.66 -28.41 -19.97
CA ARG A 97 16.23 -28.13 -19.68
C ARG A 97 15.79 -26.74 -20.10
N LEU A 98 16.70 -25.78 -20.13
CA LEU A 98 16.44 -24.41 -20.56
C LEU A 98 16.95 -24.21 -21.99
N PRO A 99 16.30 -23.32 -22.77
CA PRO A 99 16.77 -23.00 -24.11
C PRO A 99 18.20 -22.42 -24.06
N THR A 100 19.11 -22.95 -24.89
CA THR A 100 20.50 -22.48 -24.99
C THR A 100 20.60 -21.15 -25.73
N VAL A 101 19.69 -20.91 -26.69
CA VAL A 101 19.60 -19.65 -27.43
C VAL A 101 18.18 -19.14 -27.32
N ALA A 102 18.06 -17.84 -26.98
CA ALA A 102 16.87 -17.03 -27.15
C ALA A 102 16.41 -17.08 -28.62
N THR A 103 15.68 -18.14 -29.00
CA THR A 103 15.20 -18.36 -30.36
C THR A 103 13.99 -17.48 -30.60
N VAL A 104 14.23 -16.19 -30.82
CA VAL A 104 13.25 -15.31 -31.44
C VAL A 104 13.79 -14.97 -32.83
N PRO A 105 13.24 -15.55 -33.91
CA PRO A 105 13.46 -14.98 -35.23
C PRO A 105 13.02 -13.51 -35.17
N PRO A 106 13.76 -12.57 -35.79
CA PRO A 106 13.44 -11.15 -35.74
C PRO A 106 12.04 -10.94 -36.32
N SER A 107 11.04 -10.84 -35.46
CA SER A 107 9.72 -10.41 -35.84
C SER A 107 9.85 -9.00 -36.41
N PRO A 108 9.17 -8.67 -37.52
CA PRO A 108 9.15 -7.31 -38.02
C PRO A 108 8.69 -6.36 -36.89
N PRO A 109 9.19 -5.11 -36.86
CA PRO A 109 8.91 -4.12 -35.81
C PRO A 109 7.44 -3.71 -35.86
N THR A 110 6.59 -4.62 -35.41
CA THR A 110 5.19 -4.40 -35.10
C THR A 110 5.21 -3.88 -33.67
N THR A 111 4.52 -2.78 -33.40
CA THR A 111 4.33 -2.14 -32.08
C THR A 111 4.18 -3.17 -30.96
N ALA A 112 5.30 -3.65 -30.44
CA ALA A 112 5.33 -4.69 -29.42
C ALA A 112 4.81 -4.03 -28.16
N ALA A 113 3.78 -4.62 -27.56
CA ALA A 113 3.33 -4.21 -26.24
C ALA A 113 4.56 -4.17 -25.32
N PRO A 114 4.84 -3.04 -24.65
CA PRO A 114 6.00 -2.93 -23.79
C PRO A 114 5.93 -4.02 -22.72
N GLY A 115 6.94 -4.90 -22.68
CA GLY A 115 7.25 -5.66 -21.47
C GLY A 115 6.97 -7.16 -21.45
N VAL A 116 6.79 -7.85 -22.58
CA VAL A 116 6.88 -9.33 -22.54
C VAL A 116 8.33 -9.71 -22.27
N MET A 117 8.66 -9.97 -21.01
CA MET A 117 10.00 -10.41 -20.63
C MET A 117 10.29 -11.77 -21.24
N GLN A 118 11.32 -11.87 -22.06
CA GLN A 118 11.77 -13.16 -22.56
C GLN A 118 12.28 -14.01 -21.38
N LEU A 119 11.99 -15.31 -21.41
CA LEU A 119 12.58 -16.24 -20.44
C LEU A 119 14.10 -16.29 -20.64
N PRO A 120 14.88 -16.38 -19.55
CA PRO A 120 16.34 -16.42 -19.65
C PRO A 120 16.82 -17.66 -20.38
N SER A 121 17.99 -17.55 -21.02
CA SER A 121 18.72 -18.69 -21.54
C SER A 121 19.34 -19.50 -20.40
N ALA A 122 19.78 -20.73 -20.72
CA ALA A 122 20.58 -21.53 -19.79
C ALA A 122 21.83 -20.79 -19.31
N ASP A 123 22.50 -20.05 -20.21
CA ASP A 123 23.73 -19.33 -19.89
C ASP A 123 23.48 -18.14 -18.98
N ASP A 124 22.35 -17.42 -19.15
CA ASP A 124 21.96 -16.32 -18.25
C ASP A 124 21.79 -16.82 -16.81
N VAL A 125 21.09 -17.96 -16.64
CA VAL A 125 20.86 -18.55 -15.31
C VAL A 125 22.16 -19.01 -14.66
N LEU A 126 23.07 -19.62 -15.44
CA LEU A 126 24.37 -20.06 -14.94
C LEU A 126 25.29 -18.90 -14.59
N ALA A 127 25.30 -17.84 -15.39
CA ALA A 127 26.06 -16.62 -15.13
C ALA A 127 25.60 -15.96 -13.82
N LEU A 128 24.30 -15.81 -13.62
CA LEU A 128 23.74 -15.25 -12.37
C LEU A 128 24.11 -16.10 -11.15
N ARG A 129 24.05 -17.43 -11.28
CA ARG A 129 24.45 -18.34 -10.20
C ARG A 129 25.93 -18.20 -9.85
N ALA A 130 26.81 -18.06 -10.84
CA ALA A 130 28.24 -17.83 -10.62
C ALA A 130 28.49 -16.50 -9.91
N GLU A 131 27.85 -15.41 -10.36
CA GLU A 131 27.93 -14.08 -9.72
C GLU A 131 27.54 -14.13 -8.24
N MET A 132 26.47 -14.87 -7.91
CA MET A 132 26.02 -15.00 -6.53
C MET A 132 26.95 -15.84 -5.66
N ALA A 133 27.58 -16.88 -6.24
CA ALA A 133 28.56 -17.70 -5.51
C ALA A 133 29.81 -16.89 -5.13
N GLU A 134 30.24 -15.95 -5.99
CA GLU A 134 31.35 -15.03 -5.70
C GLU A 134 30.99 -14.06 -4.56
N LYS A 135 29.74 -13.59 -4.50
CA LYS A 135 29.26 -12.66 -3.46
C LYS A 135 28.97 -13.29 -2.12
N GLU A 136 28.69 -14.58 -2.07
CA GLU A 136 28.55 -15.31 -0.80
C GLU A 136 29.83 -15.28 0.05
N VAL A 137 30.96 -14.81 -0.47
CA VAL A 137 32.18 -14.60 0.32
C VAL A 137 32.07 -13.34 1.20
N ASP A 138 31.21 -12.38 0.84
CA ASP A 138 31.06 -11.07 1.50
C ASP A 138 29.78 -10.97 2.39
N LYS A 139 29.48 -11.99 3.21
CA LYS A 139 28.19 -12.15 3.94
C LYS A 139 27.82 -11.07 4.97
N ASN A 140 28.63 -10.04 5.19
CA ASN A 140 28.47 -9.17 6.36
C ASN A 140 27.43 -8.04 6.21
N ILE A 141 26.81 -7.85 5.05
CA ILE A 141 25.79 -6.80 4.87
C ILE A 141 24.63 -7.33 4.02
N LEU A 142 23.57 -7.80 4.68
CA LEU A 142 22.26 -7.93 4.04
C LEU A 142 21.70 -6.52 3.90
N GLU A 143 21.82 -5.95 2.71
CA GLU A 143 21.19 -4.67 2.38
C GLU A 143 19.67 -4.83 2.39
N ALA A 144 18.97 -3.83 2.90
CA ALA A 144 17.51 -3.79 2.80
C ALA A 144 17.10 -3.79 1.33
N GLU A 145 16.01 -4.49 1.01
CA GLU A 145 15.44 -4.47 -0.33
C GLU A 145 14.46 -3.29 -0.46
N SER A 146 14.39 -2.69 -1.65
CA SER A 146 13.47 -1.60 -1.94
C SER A 146 12.52 -1.98 -3.07
N LEU A 147 11.25 -1.56 -2.95
CA LEU A 147 10.24 -1.64 -3.98
C LEU A 147 9.76 -0.23 -4.35
N TYR A 148 9.80 0.08 -5.64
CA TYR A 148 9.33 1.35 -6.19
C TYR A 148 8.05 1.13 -6.98
N VAL A 149 6.98 1.82 -6.60
CA VAL A 149 5.69 1.80 -7.28
C VAL A 149 5.54 3.11 -8.05
N HIS A 150 5.46 2.99 -9.37
CA HIS A 150 5.21 4.11 -10.26
C HIS A 150 3.72 4.25 -10.58
N ASN A 151 3.30 5.47 -10.93
CA ASN A 151 1.94 5.68 -11.41
C ASN A 151 1.75 5.04 -12.78
N SER A 152 0.61 4.39 -12.98
CA SER A 152 0.22 3.78 -14.27
C SER A 152 -0.84 4.58 -15.01
N GLU A 153 -1.52 5.51 -14.34
CA GLU A 153 -2.55 6.34 -14.98
C GLU A 153 -1.97 7.51 -15.79
N PRO A 154 -2.64 7.90 -16.89
CA PRO A 154 -2.28 9.09 -17.67
C PRO A 154 -2.34 10.36 -16.82
N ALA A 155 -1.38 11.27 -17.03
CA ALA A 155 -1.28 12.52 -16.28
C ALA A 155 -2.58 13.35 -16.32
N ASP A 156 -3.28 13.35 -17.46
CA ASP A 156 -4.52 14.11 -17.66
C ASP A 156 -5.64 13.71 -16.68
N TYR A 157 -5.74 12.43 -16.32
CA TYR A 157 -6.77 11.96 -15.41
C TYR A 157 -6.60 12.59 -14.02
N LEU A 158 -5.36 12.62 -13.52
CA LEU A 158 -5.03 13.20 -12.22
C LEU A 158 -5.20 14.72 -12.23
N SER A 159 -4.75 15.41 -13.29
CA SER A 159 -4.96 16.85 -13.46
C SER A 159 -6.45 17.21 -13.46
N GLN A 160 -7.30 16.41 -14.11
CA GLN A 160 -8.75 16.59 -14.05
C GLN A 160 -9.31 16.34 -12.65
N ALA A 161 -8.81 15.36 -11.90
CA ALA A 161 -9.22 15.10 -10.53
C ALA A 161 -8.89 16.30 -9.62
N VAL A 162 -7.68 16.85 -9.73
CA VAL A 162 -7.22 18.06 -9.02
C VAL A 162 -8.15 19.23 -9.35
N ARG A 163 -8.42 19.47 -10.64
CA ARG A 163 -9.31 20.54 -11.11
C ARG A 163 -10.72 20.39 -10.52
N ARG A 164 -11.29 19.19 -10.50
CA ARG A 164 -12.61 18.93 -9.90
C ARG A 164 -12.61 19.24 -8.40
N CYS A 165 -11.55 18.87 -7.67
CA CYS A 165 -11.43 19.17 -6.24
C CYS A 165 -11.33 20.67 -5.96
N CYS A 166 -10.58 21.41 -6.78
CA CYS A 166 -10.46 22.87 -6.68
C CYS A 166 -11.79 23.57 -6.98
N LEU A 167 -12.52 23.12 -8.02
CA LEU A 167 -13.82 23.69 -8.42
C LEU A 167 -14.91 23.57 -7.35
N ARG A 168 -14.78 22.63 -6.41
CA ARG A 168 -15.67 22.53 -5.24
C ARG A 168 -15.42 23.65 -4.21
N SER A 169 -14.24 24.25 -4.21
CA SER A 169 -13.87 25.34 -3.29
C SER A 169 -13.94 26.71 -3.92
N ALA A 170 -13.56 26.85 -5.20
CA ALA A 170 -13.50 28.15 -5.88
C ALA A 170 -13.60 28.01 -7.41
N ALA A 171 -14.13 29.04 -8.07
CA ALA A 171 -14.16 29.19 -9.53
C ALA A 171 -13.60 30.57 -9.89
N PRO A 172 -12.51 30.67 -10.67
CA PRO A 172 -11.74 29.58 -11.30
C PRO A 172 -10.98 28.68 -10.29
N PRO A 173 -10.47 27.50 -10.72
CA PRO A 173 -9.64 26.64 -9.87
C PRO A 173 -8.41 27.39 -9.35
N LEU A 174 -8.13 27.27 -8.04
CA LEU A 174 -7.01 27.97 -7.38
C LEU A 174 -5.68 27.22 -7.42
N ALA A 175 -5.68 25.96 -7.87
CA ALA A 175 -4.47 25.16 -7.98
C ALA A 175 -4.51 24.23 -9.19
N GLU A 176 -3.32 23.86 -9.65
CA GLU A 176 -3.08 22.87 -10.69
C GLU A 176 -1.96 21.91 -10.31
N LEU A 177 -1.90 20.76 -10.99
CA LEU A 177 -0.85 19.77 -10.80
C LEU A 177 0.26 20.01 -11.83
N LEU A 178 1.49 20.16 -11.36
CA LEU A 178 2.68 20.26 -12.21
C LEU A 178 3.75 19.26 -11.76
N GLU A 179 4.64 18.86 -12.68
CA GLU A 179 5.84 18.06 -12.40
C GLU A 179 7.05 18.75 -13.04
N PRO A 180 7.59 19.83 -12.44
CA PRO A 180 8.66 20.58 -13.09
C PRO A 180 9.95 19.77 -13.09
N ALA A 181 10.57 19.62 -14.26
CA ALA A 181 11.73 18.75 -14.50
C ALA A 181 12.98 19.10 -13.66
N GLN A 182 13.07 20.33 -13.14
CA GLN A 182 14.23 20.82 -12.39
C GLN A 182 13.98 20.89 -10.88
N THR A 183 13.04 20.11 -10.36
CA THR A 183 12.71 20.08 -8.92
C THR A 183 13.05 18.72 -8.32
N THR A 184 13.48 18.75 -7.06
CA THR A 184 13.68 17.52 -6.25
C THR A 184 12.36 16.96 -5.69
N TYR A 185 11.26 17.72 -5.82
CA TYR A 185 9.95 17.39 -5.26
C TYR A 185 9.09 16.51 -6.17
N GLY A 186 9.45 16.37 -7.45
CA GLY A 186 8.62 15.66 -8.42
C GLY A 186 7.29 16.38 -8.66
N ARG A 187 6.17 15.65 -8.52
CA ARG A 187 4.83 16.22 -8.69
C ARG A 187 4.46 17.10 -7.51
N GLY A 188 3.78 18.21 -7.78
CA GLY A 188 3.30 19.13 -6.75
C GLY A 188 2.04 19.87 -7.18
N LEU A 189 1.32 20.43 -6.21
CA LEU A 189 0.25 21.38 -6.49
C LEU A 189 0.81 22.80 -6.48
N TYR A 190 0.41 23.61 -7.46
CA TYR A 190 0.86 24.99 -7.64
C TYR A 190 -0.33 25.92 -7.74
N ALA A 191 -0.22 27.10 -7.14
CA ALA A 191 -1.24 28.12 -7.21
C ALA A 191 -1.34 28.69 -8.63
N THR A 192 -2.56 28.86 -9.13
CA THR A 192 -2.86 29.42 -10.47
C THR A 192 -3.12 30.93 -10.46
N GLN A 193 -3.14 31.52 -9.26
CA GLN A 193 -3.32 32.95 -9.01
C GLN A 193 -2.92 33.29 -7.58
N HIS A 194 -2.94 34.58 -7.24
CA HIS A 194 -2.75 35.02 -5.86
C HIS A 194 -3.91 34.57 -4.95
N ILE A 195 -3.61 33.97 -3.79
CA ILE A 195 -4.60 33.45 -2.85
C ILE A 195 -4.42 34.13 -1.49
N GLN A 196 -5.50 34.67 -0.93
CA GLN A 196 -5.51 35.30 0.40
C GLN A 196 -5.41 34.25 1.52
N PRO A 197 -4.91 34.61 2.71
CA PRO A 197 -4.91 33.73 3.88
C PRO A 197 -6.30 33.21 4.22
N ARG A 198 -6.37 31.99 4.77
CA ARG A 198 -7.59 31.29 5.22
C ARG A 198 -8.60 30.95 4.12
N ASN A 199 -8.23 31.11 2.85
CA ASN A 199 -9.06 30.66 1.74
C ASN A 199 -8.92 29.15 1.56
N SER A 200 -10.04 28.47 1.28
CA SER A 200 -10.03 27.05 0.88
C SER A 200 -9.61 26.96 -0.59
N ILE A 201 -8.55 26.20 -0.86
CA ILE A 201 -8.01 25.99 -2.21
C ILE A 201 -8.77 24.85 -2.91
N LEU A 202 -8.89 23.72 -2.21
CA LEU A 202 -9.60 22.54 -2.67
C LEU A 202 -10.19 21.78 -1.49
N CYS A 203 -11.20 20.97 -1.77
CA CYS A 203 -11.70 19.97 -0.83
C CYS A 203 -11.72 18.59 -1.47
N GLU A 204 -11.43 17.56 -0.69
CA GLU A 204 -11.44 16.17 -1.11
C GLU A 204 -12.07 15.28 -0.04
N ALA A 205 -12.90 14.33 -0.48
CA ALA A 205 -13.33 13.22 0.35
C ALA A 205 -12.32 12.06 0.18
N PRO A 206 -11.96 11.36 1.26
CA PRO A 206 -11.00 10.27 1.18
C PRO A 206 -11.48 9.16 0.24
N LEU A 207 -10.55 8.57 -0.51
CA LEU A 207 -10.79 7.38 -1.33
C LEU A 207 -11.21 6.19 -0.46
N LEU A 208 -10.57 6.06 0.70
CA LEU A 208 -10.88 5.06 1.71
C LEU A 208 -10.43 5.53 3.09
N VAL A 209 -11.02 4.90 4.11
CA VAL A 209 -10.72 5.16 5.51
C VAL A 209 -10.68 3.85 6.29
N GLN A 210 -9.76 3.76 7.25
CA GLN A 210 -9.67 2.68 8.23
C GLN A 210 -9.55 3.27 9.63
N ARG A 211 -10.57 3.05 10.48
CA ARG A 211 -10.61 3.57 11.86
C ARG A 211 -9.71 2.76 12.79
N CYS A 212 -9.15 3.44 13.80
CA CYS A 212 -8.35 2.84 14.87
C CYS A 212 -9.18 2.06 15.90
N ASP A 213 -10.38 2.55 16.21
CA ASP A 213 -11.22 2.01 17.27
C ASP A 213 -12.70 2.24 16.99
N GLU A 214 -13.56 1.54 17.74
CA GLU A 214 -15.01 1.54 17.55
C GLU A 214 -15.70 2.85 17.97
N THR A 215 -15.01 3.73 18.70
CA THR A 215 -15.53 5.05 19.10
C THR A 215 -15.48 6.07 17.97
N LYS A 216 -14.87 5.72 16.84
CA LYS A 216 -14.79 6.57 15.63
C LYS A 216 -15.72 6.07 14.55
N CYS A 217 -16.27 7.01 13.79
CA CYS A 217 -17.03 6.70 12.59
C CYS A 217 -16.14 5.97 11.58
N ALA A 218 -16.62 4.83 11.09
CA ALA A 218 -15.94 4.01 10.08
C ALA A 218 -15.81 4.68 8.69
N HIS A 219 -16.34 5.89 8.54
CA HIS A 219 -16.28 6.67 7.30
C HIS A 219 -15.52 7.98 7.44
N CYS A 220 -15.93 8.87 8.34
CA CYS A 220 -15.31 10.19 8.47
C CYS A 220 -14.24 10.30 9.57
N LEU A 221 -14.02 9.22 10.34
CA LEU A 221 -13.16 9.19 11.54
C LEU A 221 -13.58 10.13 12.68
N ALA A 222 -14.71 10.83 12.56
CA ALA A 222 -15.21 11.67 13.64
C ALA A 222 -15.58 10.82 14.87
N PRO A 223 -15.41 11.35 16.10
CA PRO A 223 -15.91 10.71 17.31
C PRO A 223 -17.41 10.44 17.21
N LEU A 224 -17.85 9.26 17.64
CA LEU A 224 -19.25 8.89 17.67
C LEU A 224 -19.90 9.41 18.96
N PRO A 225 -21.09 10.03 18.88
CA PRO A 225 -21.84 10.41 20.07
C PRO A 225 -22.36 9.15 20.78
N PRO A 226 -22.41 9.14 22.13
CA PRO A 226 -23.12 8.11 22.87
C PRO A 226 -24.62 8.17 22.53
N ARG A 227 -25.25 7.03 22.32
CA ARG A 227 -26.66 6.96 21.92
C ARG A 227 -27.57 7.43 23.07
N SER A 228 -28.31 8.51 22.84
CA SER A 228 -29.24 9.06 23.84
C SER A 228 -30.31 8.02 24.19
N GLY A 229 -30.34 7.58 25.45
CA GLY A 229 -31.34 6.64 25.96
C GLY A 229 -30.81 5.27 26.42
N SER A 230 -29.54 4.94 26.15
CA SER A 230 -28.93 3.76 26.78
C SER A 230 -28.56 4.13 28.22
N SER A 231 -29.47 3.86 29.17
CA SER A 231 -29.14 3.94 30.59
C SER A 231 -27.94 3.03 30.83
N ILE A 232 -26.79 3.62 31.17
CA ILE A 232 -25.54 2.91 31.42
C ILE A 232 -25.72 2.07 32.69
N THR A 233 -26.38 0.92 32.56
CA THR A 233 -26.24 -0.15 33.52
C THR A 233 -24.95 -0.85 33.13
N THR A 234 -23.86 -0.50 33.81
CA THR A 234 -22.58 -1.23 33.73
C THR A 234 -22.85 -2.69 34.08
N THR A 235 -23.14 -3.50 33.07
CA THR A 235 -23.15 -4.96 33.20
C THR A 235 -21.71 -5.39 33.41
N THR A 236 -21.48 -6.10 34.51
CA THR A 236 -20.19 -6.53 35.05
C THR A 236 -19.38 -7.45 34.11
N THR A 237 -19.87 -7.72 32.90
CA THR A 237 -19.30 -8.65 31.93
C THR A 237 -18.26 -8.03 30.99
N GLY A 238 -18.03 -6.71 31.03
CA GLY A 238 -16.91 -6.07 30.32
C GLY A 238 -16.97 -6.09 28.79
N VAL A 239 -18.02 -6.67 28.19
CA VAL A 239 -18.27 -6.62 26.74
C VAL A 239 -19.09 -5.38 26.46
N SER A 240 -18.48 -4.38 25.82
CA SER A 240 -19.16 -3.17 25.35
C SER A 240 -20.18 -3.53 24.28
N ASP A 241 -21.44 -3.15 24.47
CA ASP A 241 -22.50 -3.34 23.49
C ASP A 241 -22.22 -2.44 22.25
N PRO A 242 -21.97 -3.01 21.06
CA PRO A 242 -21.68 -2.24 19.86
C PRO A 242 -22.82 -1.28 19.47
N ASP A 243 -24.04 -1.50 19.96
CA ASP A 243 -25.18 -0.60 19.72
C ASP A 243 -25.13 0.71 20.53
N MET A 244 -24.10 0.91 21.37
CA MET A 244 -23.94 2.11 22.21
C MET A 244 -23.60 3.39 21.44
N TYR A 245 -23.03 3.29 20.23
CA TYR A 245 -22.49 4.46 19.51
C TYR A 245 -22.95 4.53 18.05
N GLY A 246 -23.46 5.70 17.67
CA GLY A 246 -23.77 6.02 16.26
C GLY A 246 -24.86 5.17 15.60
N VAL A 247 -24.86 5.19 14.27
CA VAL A 247 -25.71 4.39 13.38
C VAL A 247 -24.95 3.14 12.97
N ALA A 248 -25.44 1.95 13.32
CA ALA A 248 -24.82 0.69 12.92
C ALA A 248 -25.14 0.31 11.45
N CYS A 249 -24.24 -0.44 10.81
CA CYS A 249 -24.54 -1.11 9.55
C CYS A 249 -25.68 -2.14 9.75
N PRO A 250 -26.77 -2.09 8.96
CA PRO A 250 -27.90 -3.01 9.13
C PRO A 250 -27.54 -4.47 8.80
N HIS A 251 -26.42 -4.71 8.10
CA HIS A 251 -26.00 -6.02 7.65
C HIS A 251 -25.05 -6.73 8.63
N CYS A 252 -23.91 -6.12 8.98
CA CYS A 252 -22.95 -6.74 9.90
C CYS A 252 -23.13 -6.33 11.36
N ARG A 253 -23.76 -5.18 11.64
CA ARG A 253 -23.85 -4.54 12.98
C ARG A 253 -22.50 -4.26 13.68
N GLN A 254 -21.37 -4.56 13.03
CA GLN A 254 -20.02 -4.34 13.58
C GLN A 254 -19.48 -2.95 13.26
N GLU A 255 -19.81 -2.40 12.08
CA GLU A 255 -19.37 -1.07 11.70
C GLU A 255 -20.39 -0.01 12.10
N THR A 256 -19.90 1.10 12.67
CA THR A 256 -20.71 2.20 13.19
C THR A 256 -20.33 3.54 12.56
N TYR A 257 -21.32 4.40 12.38
CA TYR A 257 -21.23 5.65 11.63
C TYR A 257 -21.84 6.82 12.40
N CYS A 258 -21.39 8.05 12.15
CA CYS A 258 -21.98 9.22 12.82
C CYS A 258 -23.36 9.60 12.26
N SER A 259 -23.71 9.16 11.05
CA SER A 259 -24.98 9.43 10.37
C SER A 259 -25.30 8.34 9.35
N GLU A 260 -26.55 8.29 8.91
CA GLU A 260 -26.97 7.42 7.79
C GLU A 260 -26.25 7.79 6.49
N GLU A 261 -26.04 9.08 6.23
CA GLU A 261 -25.25 9.54 5.08
C GLU A 261 -23.83 8.96 5.08
N CYS A 262 -23.16 8.94 6.23
CA CYS A 262 -21.82 8.35 6.34
C CYS A 262 -21.84 6.84 6.14
N ARG A 263 -22.87 6.16 6.64
CA ARG A 263 -23.04 4.71 6.43
C ARG A 263 -23.23 4.40 4.95
N ASP A 264 -24.13 5.12 4.29
CA ASP A 264 -24.53 4.86 2.92
C ASP A 264 -23.41 5.23 1.94
N ALA A 265 -22.68 6.31 2.20
CA ALA A 265 -21.48 6.67 1.45
C ALA A 265 -20.34 5.65 1.64
N ALA A 266 -20.11 5.17 2.86
CA ALA A 266 -19.14 4.09 3.10
C ALA A 266 -19.54 2.80 2.37
N TRP A 267 -20.83 2.44 2.40
CA TRP A 267 -21.37 1.29 1.69
C TRP A 267 -21.09 1.37 0.19
N ALA A 268 -21.39 2.52 -0.42
CA ALA A 268 -21.18 2.76 -1.84
C ALA A 268 -19.69 2.74 -2.25
N GLN A 269 -18.79 3.16 -1.36
CA GLN A 269 -17.36 3.27 -1.69
C GLN A 269 -16.57 1.99 -1.41
N TYR A 270 -16.65 1.43 -0.20
CA TYR A 270 -15.75 0.36 0.23
C TYR A 270 -16.30 -0.60 1.29
N HIS A 271 -17.36 -0.25 2.03
CA HIS A 271 -17.84 -1.13 3.10
C HIS A 271 -18.56 -2.36 2.53
N ALA A 272 -19.29 -2.23 1.41
CA ALA A 272 -20.00 -3.36 0.82
C ALA A 272 -19.06 -4.54 0.52
N CYS A 273 -17.82 -4.30 0.08
CA CYS A 273 -16.86 -5.37 -0.22
C CYS A 273 -16.18 -5.95 1.02
N SER A 274 -16.17 -5.23 2.15
CA SER A 274 -15.52 -5.66 3.40
C SER A 274 -16.52 -5.97 4.53
N CYS A 275 -17.82 -5.93 4.25
CA CYS A 275 -18.86 -6.15 5.25
C CYS A 275 -18.85 -7.62 5.71
N ALA A 276 -18.84 -7.88 7.02
CA ALA A 276 -18.76 -9.24 7.55
C ALA A 276 -19.91 -10.18 7.14
N SER A 277 -21.08 -9.60 6.83
CA SER A 277 -22.23 -10.36 6.31
C SER A 277 -22.04 -10.80 4.85
N ILE A 278 -21.21 -10.09 4.09
CA ILE A 278 -20.91 -10.36 2.68
C ILE A 278 -19.63 -11.18 2.55
N ASN A 279 -18.61 -10.86 3.35
CA ASN A 279 -17.30 -11.50 3.33
C ASN A 279 -16.90 -12.00 4.74
N PRO A 280 -17.45 -13.15 5.18
CA PRO A 280 -17.20 -13.68 6.52
C PRO A 280 -15.75 -14.18 6.70
N GLU A 281 -15.11 -14.65 5.63
CA GLU A 281 -13.72 -15.10 5.66
C GLU A 281 -12.77 -13.92 5.91
N LEU A 282 -12.95 -12.82 5.18
CA LEU A 282 -12.19 -11.59 5.40
C LEU A 282 -12.46 -11.00 6.79
N ALA A 283 -13.71 -11.01 7.26
CA ALA A 283 -14.06 -10.50 8.58
C ALA A 283 -13.40 -11.29 9.71
N ARG A 284 -13.33 -12.62 9.59
CA ARG A 284 -12.60 -13.46 10.57
C ARG A 284 -11.12 -13.12 10.61
N TRP A 285 -10.51 -12.92 9.45
CA TRP A 285 -9.11 -12.49 9.37
C TRP A 285 -8.92 -11.08 9.97
N ALA A 286 -9.81 -10.14 9.64
CA ALA A 286 -9.76 -8.77 10.12
C ALA A 286 -9.92 -8.68 11.64
N GLU A 287 -10.68 -9.58 12.26
CA GLU A 287 -10.84 -9.63 13.71
C GLU A 287 -9.49 -9.87 14.42
N GLY A 288 -8.69 -10.82 13.95
CA GLY A 288 -7.36 -11.05 14.51
C GLY A 288 -6.45 -9.82 14.41
N MET A 289 -6.56 -9.03 13.33
CA MET A 289 -5.82 -7.76 13.21
C MET A 289 -6.39 -6.66 14.13
N ARG A 290 -7.70 -6.61 14.35
CA ARG A 290 -8.33 -5.70 15.32
C ARG A 290 -7.87 -6.00 16.75
N GLU A 291 -7.74 -7.28 17.11
CA GLU A 291 -7.18 -7.67 18.42
C GLU A 291 -5.75 -7.15 18.63
N VAL A 292 -4.89 -7.25 17.60
CA VAL A 292 -3.52 -6.69 17.64
C VAL A 292 -3.57 -5.16 17.83
N LEU A 293 -4.44 -4.49 17.07
CA LEU A 293 -4.64 -3.04 17.15
C LEU A 293 -5.07 -2.60 18.57
N HIS A 294 -6.04 -3.29 19.18
CA HIS A 294 -6.53 -2.98 20.52
C HIS A 294 -5.49 -3.27 21.61
N ARG A 295 -4.73 -4.37 21.48
CA ARG A 295 -3.63 -4.70 22.41
C ARG A 295 -2.55 -3.61 22.41
N GLY A 296 -2.18 -3.11 21.23
CA GLY A 296 -1.23 -2.01 21.09
C GLY A 296 -1.74 -0.69 21.69
N GLY A 297 -3.03 -0.38 21.50
CA GLY A 297 -3.66 0.83 22.04
C GLY A 297 -3.75 0.86 23.57
N ALA A 298 -4.16 -0.25 24.20
CA ALA A 298 -4.27 -0.35 25.66
C ALA A 298 -2.89 -0.24 26.35
N ALA A 299 -1.85 -0.79 25.74
CA ALA A 299 -0.47 -0.66 26.24
C ALA A 299 0.04 0.80 26.13
N ALA A 300 -0.37 1.54 25.10
CA ALA A 300 -0.01 2.95 24.94
C ALA A 300 -0.73 3.85 25.95
N ALA A 301 -2.01 3.60 26.25
CA ALA A 301 -2.79 4.42 27.19
C ALA A 301 -2.40 4.22 28.67
N SER A 302 -1.86 3.06 29.04
CA SER A 302 -1.51 2.73 30.43
C SER A 302 -0.12 3.24 30.87
N ARG A 303 0.75 3.64 29.94
CA ARG A 303 2.03 4.27 30.27
C ARG A 303 1.86 5.78 30.36
N GLU A 304 1.72 6.26 31.59
CA GLU A 304 1.93 7.69 31.92
C GLU A 304 3.24 8.17 31.28
N ALA A 305 3.22 9.41 30.80
CA ALA A 305 4.24 10.07 30.00
C ALA A 305 5.60 10.18 30.71
N ASN A 306 6.31 9.07 30.90
CA ASN A 306 7.69 9.08 31.34
C ASN A 306 8.55 9.76 30.26
N GLU A 307 9.17 10.87 30.66
CA GLU A 307 9.70 11.96 29.82
C GLU A 307 10.84 11.59 28.84
N THR A 308 11.29 10.33 28.76
CA THR A 308 12.51 9.99 28.00
C THR A 308 12.45 8.74 27.12
N GLY A 309 11.29 8.11 26.89
CA GLY A 309 11.22 6.84 26.16
C GLY A 309 10.39 6.86 24.88
N LEU A 310 11.04 6.95 23.70
CA LEU A 310 10.43 6.55 22.42
C LEU A 310 10.10 5.04 22.48
N VAL A 311 8.86 4.68 22.80
CA VAL A 311 8.44 3.26 22.89
C VAL A 311 7.80 2.81 21.58
N ASN A 312 8.29 1.70 21.03
CA ASN A 312 7.85 1.02 19.80
C ASN A 312 6.40 0.48 19.81
N THR A 313 5.60 0.65 20.86
CA THR A 313 4.24 0.07 20.95
C THR A 313 3.27 0.64 19.92
N GLY A 314 3.55 1.82 19.37
CA GLY A 314 2.79 2.39 18.26
C GLY A 314 3.02 1.68 16.92
N SER A 315 4.11 0.92 16.75
CA SER A 315 4.44 0.31 15.45
C SER A 315 3.52 -0.85 15.11
N GLU A 316 3.21 -1.73 16.08
CA GLU A 316 2.33 -2.89 15.88
C GLU A 316 0.90 -2.46 15.56
N ALA A 317 0.37 -1.48 16.30
CA ALA A 317 -0.95 -0.91 16.05
C ALA A 317 -1.03 -0.30 14.64
N ARG A 318 -0.01 0.48 14.24
CA ARG A 318 0.05 1.06 12.89
C ARG A 318 0.19 -0.01 11.80
N ALA A 319 0.97 -1.06 12.04
CA ALA A 319 1.11 -2.18 11.13
C ALA A 319 -0.23 -2.92 10.94
N ALA A 320 -0.94 -3.24 12.03
CA ALA A 320 -2.27 -3.85 11.97
C ALA A 320 -3.28 -2.97 11.21
N LEU A 321 -3.27 -1.66 11.48
CA LEU A 321 -4.12 -0.69 10.77
C LEU A 321 -3.80 -0.64 9.27
N SER A 322 -2.52 -0.72 8.91
CA SER A 322 -2.07 -0.77 7.52
C SER A 322 -2.51 -2.08 6.84
N CYS A 323 -2.38 -3.23 7.52
CA CYS A 323 -2.86 -4.52 7.04
C CYS A 323 -4.37 -4.50 6.77
N LEU A 324 -5.17 -3.97 7.70
CA LEU A 324 -6.62 -3.80 7.53
C LEU A 324 -6.96 -2.91 6.33
N THR A 325 -6.17 -1.86 6.11
CA THR A 325 -6.33 -0.93 4.99
C THR A 325 -6.01 -1.61 3.65
N VAL A 326 -4.89 -2.33 3.56
CA VAL A 326 -4.50 -3.11 2.37
C VAL A 326 -5.55 -4.18 2.05
N ALA A 327 -6.04 -4.90 3.06
CA ALA A 327 -7.09 -5.90 2.90
C ALA A 327 -8.39 -5.31 2.33
N LYS A 328 -8.77 -4.09 2.78
CA LYS A 328 -9.90 -3.33 2.24
C LYS A 328 -9.68 -2.96 0.76
N ILE A 329 -8.47 -2.52 0.39
CA ILE A 329 -8.12 -2.24 -1.02
C ILE A 329 -8.25 -3.52 -1.87
N CYS A 330 -7.72 -4.66 -1.41
CA CYS A 330 -7.84 -5.92 -2.13
C CYS A 330 -9.31 -6.36 -2.27
N ALA A 331 -10.14 -6.16 -1.24
CA ALA A 331 -11.57 -6.44 -1.30
C ALA A 331 -12.29 -5.55 -2.35
N MET A 332 -11.95 -4.26 -2.40
CA MET A 332 -12.47 -3.33 -3.44
C MET A 332 -12.08 -3.81 -4.83
N ALA A 333 -10.81 -4.19 -5.02
CA ALA A 333 -10.28 -4.72 -6.28
C ALA A 333 -11.00 -6.01 -6.72
N THR A 334 -11.26 -6.90 -5.76
CA THR A 334 -12.00 -8.16 -5.98
C THR A 334 -13.40 -7.89 -6.51
N VAL A 335 -14.17 -7.04 -5.84
CA VAL A 335 -15.55 -6.73 -6.24
C VAL A 335 -15.58 -6.02 -7.59
N GLN A 336 -14.60 -5.14 -7.85
CA GLN A 336 -14.49 -4.46 -9.13
C GLN A 336 -13.87 -5.32 -10.25
N GLN A 337 -13.42 -6.54 -9.96
CA GLN A 337 -12.71 -7.43 -10.89
C GLN A 337 -11.51 -6.72 -11.54
N LYS A 338 -10.77 -5.95 -10.75
CA LYS A 338 -9.58 -5.20 -11.18
C LYS A 338 -8.35 -5.68 -10.43
N HIS A 339 -7.19 -5.47 -11.03
CA HIS A 339 -5.93 -5.54 -10.32
C HIS A 339 -5.89 -4.45 -9.22
N PRO A 340 -5.42 -4.74 -7.99
CA PRO A 340 -5.44 -3.75 -6.90
C PRO A 340 -4.71 -2.44 -7.23
N LEU A 341 -3.57 -2.51 -7.90
CA LEU A 341 -2.80 -1.32 -8.33
C LEU A 341 -3.43 -0.57 -9.53
N SER A 342 -4.50 -1.11 -10.12
CA SER A 342 -5.26 -0.49 -11.21
C SER A 342 -6.60 0.06 -10.76
N LEU A 343 -6.86 0.09 -9.45
CA LEU A 343 -8.03 0.76 -8.90
C LEU A 343 -7.94 2.28 -9.15
N PRO A 344 -9.01 2.91 -9.67
CA PRO A 344 -9.01 4.35 -9.92
C PRO A 344 -8.61 5.16 -8.70
N GLY A 345 -7.67 6.08 -8.87
CA GLY A 345 -7.10 6.88 -7.79
C GLY A 345 -5.86 6.27 -7.15
N LEU A 346 -5.78 4.95 -6.94
CA LEU A 346 -4.56 4.30 -6.44
C LEU A 346 -3.46 4.24 -7.49
N SER A 347 -3.82 3.94 -8.73
CA SER A 347 -2.97 3.94 -9.92
C SER A 347 -2.28 5.28 -10.24
N CYS A 348 -2.77 6.38 -9.66
CA CYS A 348 -2.17 7.71 -9.73
C CYS A 348 -1.04 7.92 -8.71
N LEU A 349 -0.99 7.13 -7.65
CA LEU A 349 -0.04 7.30 -6.55
C LEU A 349 1.34 6.75 -6.91
N ARG A 350 2.35 7.24 -6.20
CA ARG A 350 3.71 6.70 -6.22
C ARG A 350 4.07 6.29 -4.80
N GLY A 351 4.90 5.28 -4.66
CA GLY A 351 5.30 4.78 -3.35
C GLY A 351 6.65 4.12 -3.38
N VAL A 352 7.30 4.15 -2.23
CA VAL A 352 8.55 3.42 -1.97
C VAL A 352 8.34 2.64 -0.68
N ALA A 353 8.86 1.41 -0.64
CA ALA A 353 8.96 0.64 0.59
C ALA A 353 10.34 0.01 0.65
N ASP A 354 11.05 0.26 1.75
CA ASP A 354 12.22 -0.51 2.14
C ASP A 354 11.77 -1.60 3.11
N TYR A 355 12.30 -2.81 2.93
CA TYR A 355 11.97 -3.94 3.79
C TYR A 355 13.13 -4.89 3.96
N GLU A 356 13.12 -5.58 5.10
CA GLU A 356 14.01 -6.68 5.37
C GLU A 356 13.46 -7.95 4.68
N PRO A 357 14.24 -8.65 3.83
CA PRO A 357 13.72 -9.71 2.98
C PRO A 357 13.09 -10.88 3.74
N ALA A 358 13.67 -11.31 4.86
CA ALA A 358 13.15 -12.44 5.64
C ALA A 358 11.79 -12.11 6.27
N THR A 359 11.66 -10.91 6.86
CA THR A 359 10.43 -10.38 7.45
C THR A 359 9.36 -10.17 6.40
N ALA A 360 9.72 -9.63 5.23
CA ALA A 360 8.76 -9.47 4.14
C ALA A 360 8.21 -10.82 3.69
N LEU A 361 9.08 -11.81 3.48
CA LEU A 361 8.64 -13.14 3.06
C LEU A 361 7.81 -13.86 4.12
N SER A 362 8.15 -13.75 5.41
CA SER A 362 7.39 -14.38 6.49
C SER A 362 6.04 -13.68 6.74
N GLU A 363 6.05 -12.38 6.96
CA GLU A 363 4.87 -11.62 7.38
C GLU A 363 4.00 -11.22 6.19
N ILE A 364 4.58 -10.60 5.18
CA ILE A 364 3.83 -10.13 4.00
C ILE A 364 3.45 -11.30 3.11
N GLY A 365 4.31 -12.31 2.99
CA GLY A 365 3.97 -13.58 2.34
C GLY A 365 2.77 -14.27 3.01
N ALA A 366 2.78 -14.40 4.35
CA ALA A 366 1.65 -14.99 5.09
C ALA A 366 0.37 -14.16 4.95
N LEU A 367 0.46 -12.83 5.05
CA LEU A 367 -0.65 -11.92 4.81
C LEU A 367 -1.24 -12.12 3.42
N THR A 368 -0.38 -12.18 2.40
CA THR A 368 -0.79 -12.37 1.00
C THR A 368 -1.55 -13.68 0.82
N VAL A 369 -1.06 -14.77 1.41
CA VAL A 369 -1.75 -16.09 1.35
C VAL A 369 -3.11 -16.01 2.05
N ALA A 370 -3.17 -15.39 3.23
CA ALA A 370 -4.42 -15.25 3.99
C ALA A 370 -5.46 -14.41 3.21
N LEU A 371 -5.05 -13.27 2.63
CA LEU A 371 -5.92 -12.42 1.84
C LEU A 371 -6.34 -13.09 0.52
N SER A 372 -5.41 -13.74 -0.17
CA SER A 372 -5.70 -14.54 -1.37
C SER A 372 -6.79 -15.58 -1.10
N ALA A 373 -6.72 -16.26 0.05
CA ALA A 373 -7.73 -17.23 0.45
C ALA A 373 -9.07 -16.55 0.76
N ALA A 374 -9.06 -15.55 1.65
CA ALA A 374 -10.27 -14.87 2.12
C ALA A 374 -11.03 -14.10 1.02
N LEU A 375 -10.32 -13.61 0.00
CA LEU A 375 -10.88 -12.87 -1.12
C LEU A 375 -11.07 -13.75 -2.36
N ARG A 376 -10.62 -15.00 -2.32
CA ARG A 376 -10.62 -15.93 -3.47
C ARG A 376 -9.90 -15.32 -4.69
N GLN A 377 -8.77 -14.67 -4.42
CA GLN A 377 -7.91 -14.03 -5.42
C GLN A 377 -6.60 -14.82 -5.56
N PRO A 378 -6.56 -15.94 -6.31
CA PRO A 378 -5.38 -16.82 -6.39
C PRO A 378 -4.15 -16.16 -7.03
N ASN A 379 -4.35 -15.01 -7.70
CA ASN A 379 -3.29 -14.24 -8.34
C ASN A 379 -2.91 -12.98 -7.53
N LEU A 380 -3.19 -12.97 -6.22
CA LEU A 380 -2.63 -11.98 -5.31
C LEU A 380 -1.24 -12.47 -4.87
N TYR A 381 -0.19 -11.79 -5.32
CA TYR A 381 1.21 -12.07 -4.99
C TYR A 381 1.72 -11.10 -3.94
N MET A 382 2.87 -11.44 -3.35
CA MET A 382 3.49 -10.59 -2.33
C MET A 382 3.86 -9.22 -2.91
N GLU A 383 4.17 -9.17 -4.21
CA GLU A 383 4.45 -7.95 -4.95
C GLU A 383 3.31 -6.93 -4.88
N GLU A 384 2.06 -7.35 -5.13
CA GLU A 384 0.94 -6.41 -5.08
C GLU A 384 0.69 -5.93 -3.65
N VAL A 385 0.80 -6.82 -2.67
CA VAL A 385 0.60 -6.48 -1.25
C VAL A 385 1.68 -5.50 -0.77
N LEU A 386 2.96 -5.76 -1.06
CA LEU A 386 4.07 -4.84 -0.77
C LEU A 386 3.91 -3.51 -1.51
N SER A 387 3.47 -3.53 -2.76
CA SER A 387 3.19 -2.32 -3.53
C SER A 387 2.09 -1.48 -2.88
N LEU A 388 1.03 -2.11 -2.38
CA LEU A 388 -0.03 -1.42 -1.65
C LEU A 388 0.46 -0.83 -0.32
N PHE A 389 1.36 -1.50 0.40
CA PHE A 389 2.02 -0.89 1.57
C PHE A 389 2.88 0.30 1.19
N ALA A 390 3.68 0.21 0.13
CA ALA A 390 4.50 1.31 -0.37
C ALA A 390 3.64 2.53 -0.72
N LEU A 391 2.52 2.31 -1.44
CA LEU A 391 1.55 3.37 -1.75
C LEU A 391 0.93 3.93 -0.47
N LEU A 392 0.50 3.08 0.46
CA LEU A 392 -0.16 3.52 1.68
C LEU A 392 0.78 4.35 2.57
N GLN A 393 1.95 3.82 2.92
CA GLN A 393 2.92 4.47 3.81
C GLN A 393 3.38 5.83 3.28
N THR A 394 3.52 5.95 1.95
CA THR A 394 3.93 7.20 1.30
C THR A 394 2.81 8.24 1.29
N ASN A 395 1.54 7.82 1.13
CA ASN A 395 0.44 8.71 0.79
C ASN A 395 -0.63 8.85 1.89
N GLU A 396 -0.53 8.10 2.99
CA GLU A 396 -1.55 8.09 4.05
C GLU A 396 -1.59 9.38 4.88
N PHE A 397 -2.82 9.74 5.25
CA PHE A 397 -3.12 10.70 6.31
C PHE A 397 -3.42 9.93 7.59
N PHE A 398 -2.38 9.70 8.38
CA PHE A 398 -2.47 9.04 9.67
C PHE A 398 -2.92 10.02 10.77
N THR A 399 -3.93 9.63 11.54
CA THR A 399 -4.44 10.39 12.68
C THR A 399 -4.65 9.45 13.86
N THR A 400 -4.87 10.01 15.07
CA THR A 400 -5.24 9.19 16.24
C THR A 400 -6.55 8.42 16.06
N SER A 401 -7.38 8.81 15.08
CA SER A 401 -8.67 8.18 14.81
C SER A 401 -8.61 7.12 13.70
N GLY A 402 -7.56 7.11 12.87
CA GLY A 402 -7.43 6.18 11.76
C GLY A 402 -6.48 6.63 10.67
N ILE A 403 -6.44 5.81 9.61
CA ILE A 403 -5.82 6.10 8.33
C ILE A 403 -6.89 6.59 7.36
N ALA A 404 -6.57 7.64 6.60
CA ALA A 404 -7.33 8.08 5.44
C ALA A 404 -6.40 8.21 4.23
N LEU A 405 -6.88 7.85 3.04
CA LEU A 405 -6.13 8.04 1.80
C LEU A 405 -6.86 9.05 0.91
N CYS A 406 -6.21 10.17 0.60
CA CYS A 406 -6.80 11.28 -0.17
C CYS A 406 -5.92 11.56 -1.39
N VAL A 407 -6.34 11.10 -2.56
CA VAL A 407 -5.49 11.00 -3.76
C VAL A 407 -4.94 12.35 -4.21
N VAL A 408 -5.80 13.37 -4.28
CA VAL A 408 -5.39 14.72 -4.72
C VAL A 408 -4.53 15.40 -3.66
N LEU A 409 -4.90 15.26 -2.38
CA LEU A 409 -4.13 15.82 -1.27
C LEU A 409 -2.74 15.15 -1.12
N SER A 410 -2.58 13.90 -1.53
CA SER A 410 -1.28 13.22 -1.56
C SER A 410 -0.31 13.79 -2.62
N MET A 411 -0.75 14.74 -3.46
CA MET A 411 0.12 15.48 -4.39
C MET A 411 0.77 16.73 -3.76
N LEU A 412 0.43 17.05 -2.51
CA LEU A 412 1.06 18.16 -1.78
C LEU A 412 2.41 17.71 -1.25
N ASN A 413 3.44 18.51 -1.47
CA ASN A 413 4.76 18.22 -0.92
C ASN A 413 4.93 18.72 0.52
N HIS A 414 5.99 18.26 1.15
CA HIS A 414 6.34 18.61 2.52
C HIS A 414 7.11 19.94 2.62
N SER A 415 6.78 20.75 3.63
CA SER A 415 7.64 21.80 4.19
C SER A 415 7.46 21.88 5.71
N CYS A 416 8.56 22.04 6.46
CA CYS A 416 8.49 22.32 7.91
C CYS A 416 8.08 23.77 8.25
N ASP A 417 7.96 24.61 7.21
CA ASP A 417 7.33 25.93 7.22
C ASP A 417 6.27 25.95 6.09
N PRO A 418 5.11 25.31 6.31
CA PRO A 418 4.11 25.13 5.25
C PRO A 418 3.34 26.42 4.98
N ASN A 419 2.89 26.60 3.74
CA ASN A 419 1.99 27.72 3.38
C ASN A 419 0.51 27.31 3.40
N CYS A 420 0.22 26.02 3.59
CA CYS A 420 -1.14 25.48 3.70
C CYS A 420 -1.28 24.56 4.92
N ALA A 421 -2.53 24.36 5.35
CA ALA A 421 -2.91 23.37 6.34
C ALA A 421 -4.14 22.58 5.90
N LEU A 422 -4.28 21.37 6.43
CA LEU A 422 -5.47 20.55 6.24
C LEU A 422 -6.42 20.76 7.41
N VAL A 423 -7.65 21.16 7.12
CA VAL A 423 -8.73 21.29 8.10
C VAL A 423 -9.86 20.35 7.75
N SER A 424 -10.47 19.75 8.78
CA SER A 424 -11.67 18.93 8.58
C SER A 424 -12.90 19.82 8.63
N ALA A 425 -13.92 19.55 7.82
CA ALA A 425 -15.16 20.33 7.82
C ALA A 425 -15.80 20.47 9.23
N ALA A 426 -15.65 19.43 10.07
CA ALA A 426 -16.17 19.41 11.44
C ALA A 426 -15.58 20.50 12.36
N THR A 427 -14.37 20.99 12.08
CA THR A 427 -13.66 21.97 12.92
C THR A 427 -13.69 23.38 12.34
N ALA A 428 -14.20 23.57 11.13
CA ALA A 428 -14.24 24.88 10.50
C ALA A 428 -15.34 25.75 11.12
N PRO A 429 -15.03 26.91 11.74
CA PRO A 429 -16.04 27.83 12.19
C PRO A 429 -16.80 28.35 10.97
N VAL A 430 -18.08 27.96 10.83
CA VAL A 430 -18.94 28.43 9.73
C VAL A 430 -19.25 29.91 9.96
N ALA A 431 -18.37 30.78 9.48
CA ALA A 431 -18.59 32.22 9.51
C ALA A 431 -19.65 32.59 8.47
N GLY A 432 -20.85 32.98 8.93
CA GLY A 432 -21.77 33.81 8.14
C GLY A 432 -22.92 33.13 7.38
N ALA A 433 -23.05 31.80 7.35
CA ALA A 433 -24.15 31.15 6.62
C ALA A 433 -25.36 30.84 7.52
N ARG A 434 -26.34 31.75 7.60
CA ARG A 434 -27.69 31.52 8.17
C ARG A 434 -28.63 30.78 7.20
N GLY A 435 -28.10 29.88 6.37
CA GLY A 435 -28.88 28.99 5.50
C GLY A 435 -28.91 27.59 6.08
N SER A 436 -29.96 26.81 5.79
CA SER A 436 -30.13 25.41 6.21
C SER A 436 -28.81 24.66 6.27
N ARG A 437 -28.49 24.07 7.44
CA ARG A 437 -27.36 23.14 7.64
C ARG A 437 -27.54 21.93 6.73
N GLN A 438 -27.30 22.09 5.43
CA GLN A 438 -26.90 20.97 4.60
C GLN A 438 -25.64 20.45 5.27
N HIS A 439 -25.70 19.20 5.73
CA HIS A 439 -24.57 18.49 6.29
C HIS A 439 -23.46 18.49 5.23
N LYS A 440 -22.62 19.53 5.22
CA LYS A 440 -21.34 19.46 4.51
C LYS A 440 -20.65 18.25 5.10
N SER A 441 -20.44 17.25 4.23
CA SER A 441 -20.01 15.92 4.64
C SER A 441 -18.83 16.07 5.58
N ALA A 442 -18.97 15.56 6.81
CA ALA A 442 -17.94 15.62 7.86
C ALA A 442 -16.59 15.01 7.41
N MET A 443 -16.60 14.37 6.25
CA MET A 443 -15.49 13.73 5.58
C MET A 443 -14.55 14.65 4.83
N GLU A 444 -15.02 15.81 4.36
CA GLU A 444 -14.22 16.61 3.45
C GLU A 444 -13.02 17.20 4.18
N LYS A 445 -11.84 16.93 3.63
CA LYS A 445 -10.59 17.57 4.00
C LYS A 445 -10.43 18.78 3.11
N HIS A 446 -10.26 19.94 3.73
CA HIS A 446 -10.04 21.20 3.05
C HIS A 446 -8.57 21.58 3.17
N LEU A 447 -7.96 21.93 2.04
CA LEU A 447 -6.68 22.61 2.01
C LEU A 447 -6.92 24.11 2.16
N VAL A 448 -6.42 24.71 3.24
CA VAL A 448 -6.57 26.15 3.52
C VAL A 448 -5.21 26.84 3.57
N THR A 449 -5.15 28.07 3.08
CA THR A 449 -3.93 28.88 3.12
C THR A 449 -3.63 29.43 4.52
N LEU A 450 -2.37 29.40 4.92
CA LEU A 450 -1.90 29.97 6.19
C LEU A 450 -1.41 31.42 6.05
N ARG A 451 -0.93 31.76 4.86
CA ARG A 451 -0.41 33.08 4.48
C ARG A 451 -0.81 33.41 3.03
N PRO A 452 -0.56 34.63 2.54
CA PRO A 452 -0.76 34.92 1.13
C PRO A 452 0.14 34.01 0.28
N ILE A 453 -0.42 33.48 -0.81
CA ILE A 453 0.26 32.61 -1.78
C ILE A 453 0.31 33.33 -3.12
N ARG A 454 1.47 33.38 -3.74
CA ARG A 454 1.67 34.03 -5.05
C ARG A 454 1.23 33.11 -6.19
N ASP A 455 0.95 33.71 -7.34
CA ASP A 455 0.77 32.97 -8.59
C ASP A 455 2.03 32.14 -8.92
N GLY A 456 1.83 30.89 -9.31
CA GLY A 456 2.89 29.90 -9.56
C GLY A 456 3.60 29.36 -8.31
N GLU A 457 3.22 29.76 -7.10
CA GLU A 457 3.84 29.25 -5.87
C GLU A 457 3.37 27.82 -5.55
N GLN A 458 4.31 26.93 -5.20
CA GLN A 458 3.98 25.56 -4.80
C GLN A 458 3.28 25.53 -3.44
N LEU A 459 2.29 24.66 -3.33
CA LEU A 459 1.50 24.45 -2.11
C LEU A 459 2.15 23.34 -1.27
N PHE A 460 2.48 23.68 -0.03
CA PHE A 460 3.13 22.77 0.91
C PHE A 460 2.29 22.57 2.16
N ILE A 461 2.32 21.35 2.67
CA ILE A 461 1.82 20.99 4.00
C ILE A 461 2.95 20.45 4.85
N ASP A 462 2.73 20.38 6.16
CA ASP A 462 3.61 19.63 7.05
C ASP A 462 3.05 18.21 7.26
N TYR A 463 3.74 17.22 6.71
CA TYR A 463 3.40 15.80 6.87
C TYR A 463 3.37 15.32 8.32
N ASN A 464 4.09 16.02 9.21
CA ASN A 464 4.27 15.64 10.61
C ASN A 464 4.01 16.85 11.52
N ALA A 465 3.00 17.67 11.21
CA ALA A 465 2.73 18.95 11.88
C ALA A 465 2.71 18.89 13.43
N ALA A 466 2.31 17.76 14.01
CA ALA A 466 2.30 17.56 15.47
C ALA A 466 3.70 17.36 16.10
N LEU A 467 4.69 16.93 15.29
CA LEU A 467 6.04 16.55 15.72
C LEU A 467 7.09 17.59 15.32
N THR A 468 7.10 17.99 14.05
CA THR A 468 8.13 18.85 13.43
C THR A 468 8.29 20.21 14.08
N THR A 469 7.25 20.75 14.70
CA THR A 469 7.33 22.04 15.39
C THR A 469 8.16 21.99 16.66
N LYS A 470 8.31 20.81 17.29
CA LYS A 470 8.87 20.63 18.64
C LYS A 470 10.24 19.94 18.66
N ILE A 471 10.68 19.38 17.54
CA ILE A 471 11.89 18.54 17.47
C ILE A 471 13.05 19.23 16.76
N GLY A 472 14.28 18.79 17.05
CA GLY A 472 15.51 19.31 16.47
C GLY A 472 15.71 18.95 15.00
N TYR A 473 16.72 19.54 14.37
CA TYR A 473 17.02 19.32 12.95
C TYR A 473 17.27 17.84 12.60
N GLU A 474 18.08 17.13 13.38
CA GLU A 474 18.42 15.72 13.12
C GLU A 474 17.17 14.83 13.19
N ASP A 475 16.27 15.07 14.16
CA ASP A 475 15.00 14.32 14.26
C ASP A 475 14.09 14.62 13.07
N ARG A 476 13.98 15.89 12.64
CA ARG A 476 13.22 16.25 11.43
C ARG A 476 13.78 15.54 10.20
N LYS A 477 15.10 15.50 10.06
CA LYS A 477 15.80 14.83 8.96
C LYS A 477 15.51 13.32 8.97
N ALA A 478 15.59 12.69 10.14
CA ALA A 478 15.24 11.28 10.31
C ALA A 478 13.77 10.99 9.94
N LEU A 479 12.83 11.86 10.33
CA LEU A 479 11.41 11.72 9.95
C LEU A 479 11.18 11.88 8.44
N CYS A 480 11.93 12.75 7.76
CA CYS A 480 11.84 12.88 6.30
C CYS A 480 12.45 11.65 5.60
N ALA A 481 13.57 11.14 6.12
CA ALA A 481 14.22 9.94 5.61
C ALA A 481 13.32 8.70 5.70
N GLN A 482 12.47 8.59 6.73
CA GLN A 482 11.44 7.54 6.84
C GLN A 482 10.41 7.55 5.70
N ARG A 483 10.29 8.67 4.96
CA ARG A 483 9.45 8.80 3.77
C ARG A 483 10.28 8.92 2.48
N HIS A 484 11.55 8.52 2.53
CA HIS A 484 12.49 8.50 1.40
C HIS A 484 12.71 9.87 0.73
N PHE A 485 12.74 10.96 1.50
CA PHE A 485 13.09 12.28 0.98
C PHE A 485 13.90 13.13 1.96
N GLU A 486 14.58 14.16 1.45
CA GLU A 486 15.24 15.20 2.23
C GLU A 486 14.48 16.53 2.12
N CYS A 487 14.26 17.20 3.25
CA CYS A 487 13.52 18.47 3.29
C CYS A 487 14.46 19.66 3.09
N PHE A 488 14.24 20.41 2.01
CA PHE A 488 15.00 21.62 1.66
C PHE A 488 14.25 22.93 1.99
N CYS A 489 13.32 22.91 2.95
CA CYS A 489 12.67 24.16 3.37
C CYS A 489 13.65 25.09 4.12
N CYS A 490 13.32 26.38 4.21
CA CYS A 490 14.15 27.39 4.90
C CYS A 490 14.52 26.96 6.33
N ARG A 491 13.60 26.33 7.06
CA ARG A 491 13.83 25.85 8.43
C ARG A 491 14.85 24.70 8.51
N CYS A 492 14.90 23.82 7.51
CA CYS A 492 15.88 22.72 7.48
C CYS A 492 17.24 23.21 6.97
N ILE A 493 17.26 24.12 6.00
CA ILE A 493 18.51 24.71 5.49
C ILE A 493 19.22 25.54 6.56
N CYS A 494 18.49 26.31 7.36
CA CYS A 494 19.08 27.18 8.39
C CYS A 494 19.65 26.44 9.61
N ARG A 495 19.56 25.09 9.68
CA ARG A 495 20.07 24.22 10.76
C ARG A 495 19.68 24.65 12.19
N SER A 496 18.63 25.44 12.35
CA SER A 496 18.13 25.96 13.62
C SER A 496 17.18 25.02 14.33
#